data_AF-A0A1F8BA31-F1
#
_entry.id   AF-A0A1F8BA31-F1
#
_cell.length_a   1.000
_cell.length_b   1.000
_cell.length_c   1.000
_cell.angle_alpha   90.00
_cell.angle_beta   90.00
_cell.angle_gamma   90.00
#
_symmetry.space_group_name_H-M   'P 1'
#
loop_
_entity.id
_entity.type
_entity.pdbx_description
1 polymer ?
#
loop_
_entity_poly.entity_id
_entity_poly.type
_entity_poly.pdbx_seq_one_letter_code
_entity_poly.pdbx_strand_id
1 'polypeptide(L)'
;MSGKNNKSDGNIEIELRGLLTKTKYLQTSNLLRKVASKVWEDNKITYFFVLKGNILKVTKELSNRNARITLKVGDETENVLEEIHIPIPTDKVEKAVRVFQLLGYSNVNRVVQKRTNFKYKNANISLKYTKDWGYHFEIETLISNSNEALAKKKELRKICSNMGLKPMNKEEIRYKIDEINRKYGFI
;
A
#
# COMPACT_ATOMS: atom_id res chain seq x y z
N MET A 1 9.05 22.54 -34.17
CA MET A 1 9.15 21.14 -33.72
C MET A 1 8.49 21.03 -32.37
N SER A 2 7.32 20.38 -32.32
CA SER A 2 6.54 20.19 -31.10
C SER A 2 7.25 19.18 -30.19
N GLY A 3 7.77 19.64 -29.05
CA GLY A 3 8.23 18.74 -27.99
C GLY A 3 7.05 17.94 -27.47
N LYS A 4 7.00 16.65 -27.82
CA LYS A 4 6.12 15.70 -27.15
C LYS A 4 6.61 15.59 -25.71
N ASN A 5 5.85 16.17 -24.78
CA ASN A 5 5.98 15.85 -23.36
C ASN A 5 5.76 14.35 -23.20
N ASN A 6 6.84 13.61 -22.95
CA ASN A 6 6.78 12.25 -22.44
C ASN A 6 6.10 12.32 -21.06
N LYS A 7 4.77 12.20 -21.02
CA LYS A 7 4.06 11.87 -19.79
C LYS A 7 4.64 10.55 -19.31
N SER A 8 5.25 10.54 -18.14
CA SER A 8 5.58 9.30 -17.47
C SER A 8 4.29 8.50 -17.28
N ASP A 9 4.32 7.21 -17.59
CA ASP A 9 3.22 6.26 -17.33
C ASP A 9 2.99 6.00 -15.81
N GLY A 10 3.52 6.87 -14.94
CA GLY A 10 3.37 6.80 -13.50
C GLY A 10 1.98 7.26 -13.08
N ASN A 11 1.18 6.35 -12.54
CA ASN A 11 -0.01 6.75 -11.80
C ASN A 11 0.43 7.34 -10.46
N ILE A 12 -0.12 8.50 -10.10
CA ILE A 12 0.08 9.08 -8.77
C ILE A 12 -0.96 8.43 -7.86
N GLU A 13 -0.49 7.66 -6.87
CA GLU A 13 -1.36 7.09 -5.85
C GLU A 13 -1.54 8.10 -4.72
N ILE A 14 -2.80 8.37 -4.36
CA ILE A 14 -3.13 9.05 -3.11
C ILE A 14 -3.66 8.02 -2.14
N GLU A 15 -2.98 7.84 -1.02
CA GLU A 15 -3.29 6.81 -0.04
C GLU A 15 -3.45 7.45 1.35
N LEU A 16 -4.49 7.06 2.09
CA LEU A 16 -4.60 7.30 3.53
C LEU A 16 -4.63 5.96 4.24
N ARG A 17 -3.89 5.84 5.35
CA ARG A 17 -3.83 4.62 6.15
C ARG A 17 -4.10 4.87 7.62
N GLY A 18 -4.54 3.86 8.35
CA GLY A 18 -4.73 3.96 9.79
C GLY A 18 -4.92 2.62 10.48
N LEU A 19 -4.66 2.60 11.79
CA LEU A 19 -4.82 1.42 12.64
C LEU A 19 -6.28 1.21 13.03
N LEU A 20 -6.64 -0.05 13.28
CA LEU A 20 -7.96 -0.46 13.74
C LEU A 20 -7.83 -1.41 14.92
N THR A 21 -8.81 -1.36 15.81
CA THR A 21 -9.08 -2.49 16.70
C THR A 21 -9.73 -3.61 15.90
N LYS A 22 -9.64 -4.86 16.40
CA LYS A 22 -10.35 -6.00 15.78
C LYS A 22 -11.86 -5.73 15.66
N THR A 23 -12.47 -5.14 16.69
CA THR A 23 -13.90 -4.78 16.69
C THR A 23 -14.22 -3.80 15.58
N LYS A 24 -13.44 -2.71 15.45
CA LYS A 24 -13.66 -1.71 14.40
C LYS A 24 -13.44 -2.31 13.01
N TYR A 25 -12.42 -3.16 12.84
CA TYR A 25 -12.18 -3.90 11.60
C TYR A 25 -13.41 -4.72 11.17
N LEU A 26 -14.00 -5.49 12.09
CA LEU A 26 -15.18 -6.30 11.80
C LEU A 26 -16.41 -5.45 11.48
N GLN A 27 -16.65 -4.37 12.23
CA GLN A 27 -17.73 -3.42 11.96
C GLN A 27 -17.59 -2.79 10.57
N THR A 28 -16.40 -2.29 10.23
CA THR A 28 -16.13 -1.68 8.93
C THR A 28 -16.23 -2.71 7.81
N SER A 29 -15.73 -3.93 8.00
CA SER A 29 -15.88 -5.00 7.00
C SER A 29 -17.34 -5.33 6.75
N ASN A 30 -18.17 -5.44 7.79
CA ASN A 30 -19.59 -5.74 7.66
C ASN A 30 -20.34 -4.62 6.96
N LEU A 31 -20.01 -3.36 7.25
CA LEU A 31 -20.55 -2.20 6.54
C LEU A 31 -20.19 -2.26 5.06
N LEU A 32 -18.89 -2.39 4.74
CA LEU A 32 -18.41 -2.36 3.36
C LEU A 32 -18.95 -3.52 2.53
N ARG A 33 -19.12 -4.72 3.08
CA ARG A 33 -19.74 -5.84 2.37
C ARG A 33 -21.18 -5.56 1.94
N LYS A 34 -21.88 -4.63 2.59
CA LYS A 34 -23.25 -4.22 2.22
C LYS A 34 -23.30 -3.11 1.18
N VAL A 35 -22.29 -2.24 1.13
CA VAL A 35 -22.36 -0.97 0.36
C VAL A 35 -21.30 -0.85 -0.73
N ALA A 36 -20.28 -1.69 -0.73
CA ALA A 36 -19.26 -1.70 -1.77
C ALA A 36 -19.82 -2.31 -3.06
N SER A 37 -19.45 -1.74 -4.20
CA SER A 37 -19.83 -2.27 -5.51
C SER A 37 -19.08 -3.56 -5.86
N LYS A 38 -17.93 -3.79 -5.22
CA LYS A 38 -17.14 -5.01 -5.39
C LYS A 38 -16.39 -5.33 -4.11
N VAL A 39 -16.27 -6.63 -3.82
CA VAL A 39 -15.48 -7.17 -2.71
C VAL A 39 -14.61 -8.31 -3.24
N TRP A 40 -13.34 -8.36 -2.84
CA TRP A 40 -12.47 -9.49 -3.18
C TRP A 40 -11.38 -9.70 -2.12
N GLU A 41 -10.98 -10.95 -1.94
CA GLU A 41 -9.83 -11.30 -1.11
C GLU A 41 -8.53 -11.19 -1.91
N ASP A 42 -7.47 -10.74 -1.24
CA ASP A 42 -6.20 -10.39 -1.87
C ASP A 42 -5.04 -10.62 -0.90
N ASN A 43 -5.04 -11.77 -0.24
CA ASN A 43 -3.97 -12.17 0.67
C ASN A 43 -2.63 -12.23 -0.06
N LYS A 44 -1.54 -11.79 0.61
CA LYS A 44 -0.22 -11.66 -0.02
C LYS A 44 0.92 -12.07 0.88
N ILE A 45 2.04 -12.38 0.23
CA ILE A 45 3.36 -12.39 0.84
C ILE A 45 4.14 -11.26 0.17
N THR A 46 4.70 -10.35 0.96
CA THR A 46 5.48 -9.23 0.47
C THR A 46 6.87 -9.27 1.09
N TYR A 47 7.90 -9.15 0.25
CA TYR A 47 9.29 -8.99 0.62
C TYR A 47 9.63 -7.50 0.47
N PHE A 48 9.77 -6.79 1.59
CA PHE A 48 10.18 -5.39 1.61
C PHE A 48 11.70 -5.30 1.72
N PHE A 49 12.30 -4.45 0.89
CA PHE A 49 13.72 -4.13 0.94
C PHE A 49 13.88 -2.74 1.55
N VAL A 50 14.77 -2.62 2.51
CA VAL A 50 15.03 -1.33 3.17
C VAL A 50 15.86 -0.46 2.21
N LEU A 51 15.23 0.58 1.66
CA LEU A 51 15.91 1.62 0.89
C LEU A 51 15.68 2.98 1.55
N LYS A 52 16.72 3.80 1.58
CA LYS A 52 16.60 5.17 2.08
C LYS A 52 15.75 5.97 1.09
N GLY A 53 14.59 6.45 1.56
CA GLY A 53 13.72 7.37 0.82
C GLY A 53 12.92 6.75 -0.32
N ASN A 54 12.89 5.43 -0.47
CA ASN A 54 12.06 4.70 -1.44
C ASN A 54 11.58 3.38 -0.83
N ILE A 55 10.57 2.76 -1.44
CA ILE A 55 10.04 1.46 -1.00
C ILE A 55 10.13 0.48 -2.16
N LEU A 56 11.07 -0.45 -2.10
CA LEU A 56 11.10 -1.58 -3.03
C LEU A 56 10.46 -2.80 -2.38
N LYS A 57 9.57 -3.46 -3.11
CA LYS A 57 8.94 -4.70 -2.67
C LYS A 57 8.79 -5.70 -3.80
N VAL A 58 8.93 -6.97 -3.47
CA VAL A 58 8.49 -8.10 -4.31
C VAL A 58 7.25 -8.70 -3.65
N THR A 59 6.14 -8.74 -4.37
CA THR A 59 4.84 -9.20 -3.83
C THR A 59 4.37 -10.43 -4.59
N LYS A 60 3.93 -11.45 -3.85
CA LYS A 60 3.19 -12.62 -4.35
C LYS A 60 1.76 -12.57 -3.83
N GLU A 61 0.80 -12.48 -4.72
CA GLU A 61 -0.62 -12.55 -4.41
C GLU A 61 -1.06 -14.02 -4.34
N LEU A 62 -1.63 -14.40 -3.21
CA LEU A 62 -2.03 -15.78 -2.95
C LEU A 62 -3.42 -16.10 -3.56
N SER A 63 -4.25 -15.07 -3.74
CA SER A 63 -5.66 -15.24 -4.11
C SER A 63 -5.89 -15.34 -5.62
N ASN A 64 -5.04 -14.70 -6.43
CA ASN A 64 -5.19 -14.64 -7.90
C ASN A 64 -3.93 -15.10 -8.66
N ARG A 65 -2.94 -15.67 -7.96
CA ARG A 65 -1.66 -16.18 -8.52
C ARG A 65 -0.89 -15.16 -9.36
N ASN A 66 -0.95 -13.88 -8.98
CA ASN A 66 -0.11 -12.83 -9.57
C ASN A 66 1.11 -12.55 -8.70
N ALA A 67 2.17 -12.03 -9.32
CA ALA A 67 3.31 -11.48 -8.61
C ALA A 67 3.82 -10.22 -9.31
N ARG A 68 4.48 -9.35 -8.55
CA ARG A 68 5.00 -8.08 -9.05
C ARG A 68 6.20 -7.60 -8.26
N ILE A 69 7.07 -6.86 -8.92
CA ILE A 69 8.03 -5.96 -8.30
C ILE A 69 7.37 -4.58 -8.25
N THR A 70 7.53 -3.85 -7.15
CA THR A 70 7.02 -2.49 -7.03
C THR A 70 8.07 -1.60 -6.39
N LEU A 71 8.31 -0.45 -7.01
CA LEU A 71 9.09 0.64 -6.44
C LEU A 71 8.12 1.81 -6.22
N LYS A 72 7.89 2.18 -4.95
CA LYS A 72 7.30 3.48 -4.63
C LYS A 72 8.44 4.49 -4.47
N VAL A 73 8.38 5.58 -5.22
CA VAL A 73 9.41 6.65 -5.19
C VAL A 73 9.04 7.67 -4.14
N GLY A 74 9.95 7.91 -3.19
CA GLY A 74 9.74 8.86 -2.09
C GLY A 74 9.44 8.22 -0.74
N ASP A 75 9.10 9.09 0.21
CA ASP A 75 8.90 8.75 1.61
C ASP A 75 7.49 8.16 1.84
N GLU A 76 7.40 6.94 2.38
CA GLU A 76 6.13 6.25 2.67
C GLU A 76 5.18 7.02 3.61
N THR A 77 5.71 7.96 4.37
CA THR A 77 4.89 8.82 5.23
C THR A 77 4.17 9.92 4.45
N GLU A 78 4.59 10.16 3.21
CA GLU A 78 3.87 10.97 2.24
C GLU A 78 2.68 10.19 1.68
N ASN A 79 1.54 10.87 1.59
CA ASN A 79 0.29 10.24 1.16
C ASN A 79 0.12 10.27 -0.37
N VAL A 80 1.16 10.67 -1.09
CA VAL A 80 1.17 10.86 -2.55
C VAL A 80 2.49 10.31 -3.06
N LEU A 81 2.45 9.20 -3.79
CA LEU A 81 3.65 8.50 -4.25
C LEU A 81 3.51 8.14 -5.73
N GLU A 82 4.63 8.26 -6.46
CA GLU A 82 4.77 7.64 -7.77
C GLU A 82 5.09 6.16 -7.58
N GLU A 83 4.38 5.30 -8.31
CA GLU A 83 4.60 3.85 -8.27
C GLU A 83 4.93 3.27 -9.63
N ILE A 84 5.99 2.47 -9.65
CA ILE A 84 6.36 1.65 -10.79
C ILE A 84 6.00 0.21 -10.45
N HIS A 85 5.17 -0.43 -11.27
CA HIS A 85 4.80 -1.82 -11.13
C HIS A 85 5.33 -2.64 -12.31
N ILE A 86 6.08 -3.70 -12.00
CA ILE A 86 6.58 -4.65 -13.00
C ILE A 86 5.96 -6.02 -12.67
N PRO A 87 5.02 -6.52 -13.48
CA PRO A 87 4.48 -7.87 -13.27
C PRO A 87 5.59 -8.90 -13.48
N ILE A 88 5.60 -9.94 -12.64
CA ILE A 88 6.51 -11.09 -12.77
C ILE A 88 5.73 -12.40 -12.61
N PRO A 89 6.20 -13.50 -13.21
CA PRO A 89 5.61 -14.81 -12.95
C PRO A 89 5.79 -15.21 -11.47
N THR A 90 4.80 -15.89 -10.90
CA THR A 90 4.79 -16.25 -9.47
C THR A 90 5.88 -17.21 -9.04
N ASP A 91 6.36 -18.06 -9.96
CA ASP A 91 7.49 -18.97 -9.76
C ASP A 91 8.85 -18.25 -9.77
N LYS A 92 8.90 -16.96 -10.18
CA LYS A 92 10.12 -16.14 -10.19
C LYS A 92 10.28 -15.26 -8.94
N VAL A 93 9.32 -15.27 -8.00
CA VAL A 93 9.36 -14.42 -6.79
C VAL A 93 10.66 -14.58 -6.00
N GLU A 94 11.03 -15.81 -5.66
CA GLU A 94 12.26 -16.07 -4.88
C GLU A 94 13.53 -15.70 -5.66
N LYS A 95 13.53 -15.88 -6.98
CA LYS A 95 14.64 -15.43 -7.84
C LYS A 95 14.76 -13.91 -7.87
N ALA A 96 13.65 -13.19 -7.98
CA ALA A 96 13.63 -11.73 -7.92
C ALA A 96 14.14 -11.22 -6.56
N VAL A 97 13.70 -11.84 -5.46
CA VAL A 97 14.22 -11.53 -4.11
C VAL A 97 15.73 -11.75 -4.05
N ARG A 98 16.22 -12.88 -4.59
CA ARG A 98 17.64 -13.20 -4.61
C ARG A 98 18.46 -12.19 -5.41
N VAL A 99 17.95 -11.70 -6.54
CA VAL A 99 18.62 -10.65 -7.33
C VAL A 99 18.84 -9.40 -6.49
N PHE A 100 17.82 -8.90 -5.79
CA PHE A 100 17.98 -7.70 -4.95
C PHE A 100 18.93 -7.92 -3.77
N GLN A 101 18.92 -9.10 -3.15
CA GLN A 101 19.90 -9.44 -2.11
C GLN A 101 21.34 -9.43 -2.65
N LEU A 102 21.57 -9.98 -3.86
CA LEU A 102 22.89 -9.98 -4.50
C LEU A 102 23.35 -8.59 -4.94
N LEU A 103 22.41 -7.67 -5.19
CA LEU A 103 22.70 -6.26 -5.47
C LEU A 103 22.98 -5.43 -4.21
N GLY A 104 22.99 -6.05 -3.02
CA GLY A 104 23.31 -5.39 -1.75
C GLY A 104 22.10 -5.03 -0.88
N TYR A 105 20.87 -5.32 -1.32
CA TYR A 105 19.67 -5.14 -0.50
C TYR A 105 19.39 -6.40 0.35
N SER A 106 20.33 -6.72 1.23
CA SER A 106 20.28 -7.95 2.06
C SER A 106 19.25 -7.90 3.18
N ASN A 107 18.91 -6.70 3.66
CA ASN A 107 17.89 -6.47 4.68
C ASN A 107 16.49 -6.59 4.08
N VAL A 108 15.92 -7.80 4.18
CA VAL A 108 14.60 -8.14 3.63
C VAL A 108 13.62 -8.48 4.74
N ASN A 109 12.50 -7.76 4.80
CA ASN A 109 11.38 -8.10 5.68
C ASN A 109 10.31 -8.87 4.90
N ARG A 110 10.07 -10.12 5.30
CA ARG A 110 9.01 -10.96 4.72
C ARG A 110 7.72 -10.84 5.54
N VAL A 111 6.72 -10.19 4.95
CA VAL A 111 5.43 -9.92 5.58
C VAL A 111 4.33 -10.77 4.93
N VAL A 112 3.64 -11.56 5.76
CA VAL A 112 2.38 -12.21 5.36
C VAL A 112 1.22 -11.30 5.73
N GLN A 113 0.33 -11.06 4.77
CA GLN A 113 -0.78 -10.13 4.92
C GLN A 113 -2.11 -10.80 4.58
N LYS A 114 -3.08 -10.66 5.49
CA LYS A 114 -4.49 -10.89 5.17
C LYS A 114 -5.10 -9.59 4.66
N ARG A 115 -5.82 -9.62 3.54
CA ARG A 115 -6.37 -8.41 2.90
C ARG A 115 -7.69 -8.72 2.21
N THR A 116 -8.71 -7.95 2.57
CA THR A 116 -9.96 -7.86 1.82
C THR A 116 -10.05 -6.46 1.23
N ASN A 117 -10.33 -6.38 -0.06
CA ASN A 117 -10.48 -5.13 -0.78
C ASN A 117 -11.94 -4.87 -1.15
N PHE A 118 -12.27 -3.59 -1.22
CA PHE A 118 -13.61 -3.08 -1.47
C PHE A 118 -13.53 -1.95 -2.49
N LYS A 119 -14.34 -2.01 -3.54
CA LYS A 119 -14.58 -0.84 -4.39
C LYS A 119 -15.75 -0.07 -3.80
N TYR A 120 -15.51 1.14 -3.31
CA TYR A 120 -16.54 1.96 -2.68
C TYR A 120 -16.46 3.39 -3.21
N LYS A 121 -17.53 3.82 -3.89
CA LYS A 121 -17.56 5.09 -4.64
C LYS A 121 -16.36 5.14 -5.62
N ASN A 122 -15.60 6.23 -5.60
CA ASN A 122 -14.41 6.41 -6.42
C ASN A 122 -13.11 5.90 -5.78
N ALA A 123 -13.17 5.27 -4.60
CA ALA A 123 -11.99 4.81 -3.87
C ALA A 123 -11.90 3.27 -3.81
N ASN A 124 -10.69 2.76 -3.65
CA ASN A 124 -10.45 1.40 -3.20
C ASN A 124 -10.18 1.45 -1.69
N ILE A 125 -10.88 0.63 -0.91
CA ILE A 125 -10.64 0.48 0.52
C ILE A 125 -10.10 -0.92 0.76
N SER A 126 -9.03 -1.03 1.52
CA SER A 126 -8.38 -2.29 1.86
C SER A 126 -8.39 -2.46 3.36
N LEU A 127 -9.02 -3.51 3.86
CA LEU A 127 -8.95 -3.91 5.26
C LEU A 127 -7.91 -5.01 5.40
N LYS A 128 -6.91 -4.75 6.24
CA LYS A 128 -5.69 -5.56 6.31
C LYS A 128 -5.39 -6.05 7.72
N TYR A 129 -4.67 -7.16 7.79
CA TYR A 129 -3.99 -7.61 8.99
C TYR A 129 -2.58 -8.10 8.65
N THR A 130 -1.58 -7.63 9.39
CA THR A 130 -0.23 -8.18 9.42
C THR A 130 0.22 -8.35 10.87
N LYS A 131 1.28 -9.14 11.10
CA LYS A 131 1.83 -9.36 12.44
C LYS A 131 2.25 -8.05 13.13
N ASP A 132 2.86 -7.14 12.38
CA ASP A 132 3.50 -5.95 12.95
C ASP A 132 2.59 -4.71 12.99
N TRP A 133 1.66 -4.59 12.04
CA TRP A 133 0.67 -3.50 12.04
C TRP A 133 -0.63 -3.86 12.75
N GLY A 134 -0.89 -5.14 13.04
CA GLY A 134 -2.20 -5.57 13.52
C GLY A 134 -3.28 -5.30 12.47
N TYR A 135 -4.50 -5.02 12.93
CA TYR A 135 -5.59 -4.62 12.03
C TYR A 135 -5.42 -3.17 11.59
N HIS A 136 -5.54 -2.92 10.29
CA HIS A 136 -5.39 -1.59 9.73
C HIS A 136 -6.20 -1.47 8.45
N PHE A 137 -6.34 -0.25 7.94
CA PHE A 137 -6.94 0.03 6.66
C PHE A 137 -6.04 0.90 5.80
N GLU A 138 -6.28 0.81 4.50
CA GLU A 138 -5.87 1.80 3.51
C GLU A 138 -7.10 2.21 2.71
N ILE A 139 -7.15 3.47 2.31
CA ILE A 139 -8.06 3.98 1.29
C ILE A 139 -7.23 4.71 0.25
N GLU A 140 -7.40 4.35 -1.02
CA GLU A 140 -6.57 4.84 -2.11
C GLU A 140 -7.41 5.25 -3.33
N THR A 141 -6.87 6.19 -4.10
CA THR A 141 -7.30 6.49 -5.46
C THR A 141 -6.09 6.81 -6.33
N LEU A 142 -6.18 6.55 -7.63
CA LEU A 142 -5.18 6.96 -8.59
C LEU A 142 -5.60 8.27 -9.25
N ILE A 143 -4.63 9.14 -9.51
CA ILE A 143 -4.80 10.36 -10.31
C ILE A 143 -3.72 10.40 -11.39
N SER A 144 -4.02 11.07 -12.50
CA SER A 144 -3.05 11.32 -13.58
C SER A 144 -2.53 12.77 -13.58
N ASN A 145 -3.04 13.62 -12.68
CA ASN A 145 -2.70 15.03 -12.57
C ASN A 145 -2.44 15.40 -11.11
N SER A 146 -1.20 15.78 -10.79
CA SER A 146 -0.78 16.15 -9.43
C SER A 146 -1.58 17.32 -8.84
N ASN A 147 -2.12 18.21 -9.68
CA ASN A 147 -2.94 19.33 -9.23
C ASN A 147 -4.25 18.89 -8.56
N GLU A 148 -4.71 17.66 -8.79
CA GLU A 148 -5.92 17.10 -8.17
C GLU A 148 -5.67 16.48 -6.79
N ALA A 149 -4.39 16.33 -6.39
CA ALA A 149 -4.01 15.57 -5.21
C ALA A 149 -4.69 16.07 -3.92
N LEU A 150 -4.73 17.39 -3.73
CA LEU A 150 -5.34 17.98 -2.53
C LEU A 150 -6.86 17.73 -2.46
N ALA A 151 -7.55 17.91 -3.59
CA ALA A 151 -8.99 17.69 -3.68
C ALA A 151 -9.34 16.23 -3.41
N LYS A 152 -8.62 15.30 -4.05
CA LYS A 152 -8.82 13.86 -3.84
C LYS A 152 -8.47 13.40 -2.44
N LYS A 153 -7.40 13.92 -1.82
CA LYS A 153 -7.09 13.65 -0.41
C LYS A 153 -8.23 14.11 0.53
N LYS A 154 -8.87 15.25 0.23
CA LYS A 154 -10.05 15.73 0.98
C LYS A 154 -11.27 14.81 0.80
N GLU A 155 -11.52 14.32 -0.42
CA GLU A 155 -12.56 13.32 -0.68
C GLU A 155 -12.33 12.03 0.14
N LEU A 156 -11.11 11.49 0.13
CA LEU A 156 -10.77 10.28 0.91
C LEU A 156 -10.96 10.50 2.42
N ARG A 157 -10.55 11.65 2.95
CA ARG A 157 -10.80 12.01 4.36
C ARG A 157 -12.29 12.07 4.70
N LYS A 158 -13.12 12.57 3.79
CA LYS A 158 -14.58 12.58 3.97
C LYS A 158 -15.15 11.15 4.02
N ILE A 159 -14.65 10.25 3.17
CA ILE A 159 -15.04 8.83 3.20
C ILE A 159 -14.65 8.21 4.55
N CYS A 160 -13.41 8.44 5.02
CA CYS A 160 -12.97 7.97 6.34
C CYS A 160 -13.87 8.47 7.47
N SER A 161 -14.14 9.78 7.50
CA SER A 161 -15.00 10.40 8.53
C SER A 161 -16.39 9.76 8.56
N ASN A 162 -17.02 9.58 7.39
CA ASN A 162 -18.35 8.96 7.28
C ASN A 162 -18.38 7.49 7.75
N MET A 163 -17.24 6.79 7.74
CA MET A 163 -17.12 5.42 8.24
C MET A 163 -16.59 5.34 9.68
N GLY A 164 -16.32 6.51 10.30
CA GLY A 164 -15.66 6.60 11.60
C GLY A 164 -14.27 5.98 11.59
N LEU A 165 -13.52 6.14 10.49
CA LEU A 165 -12.12 5.75 10.35
C LEU A 165 -11.24 6.97 10.59
N LYS A 166 -10.14 6.77 11.33
CA LYS A 166 -9.15 7.81 11.61
C LYS A 166 -7.85 7.49 10.86
N PRO A 167 -7.56 8.17 9.75
CA PRO A 167 -6.23 8.10 9.13
C PRO A 167 -5.17 8.60 10.10
N MET A 168 -4.01 7.97 10.07
CA MET A 168 -2.84 8.45 10.79
C MET A 168 -2.25 9.69 10.11
N ASN A 169 -1.62 10.55 10.91
CA ASN A 169 -0.77 11.63 10.40
C ASN A 169 0.64 11.11 10.05
N LYS A 170 1.49 12.01 9.54
CA LYS A 170 2.83 11.67 9.05
C LYS A 170 3.69 11.11 10.20
N GLU A 171 3.58 11.71 11.37
CA GLU A 171 4.35 11.39 12.58
C GLU A 171 3.97 10.01 13.14
N GLU A 172 2.67 9.69 13.20
CA GLU A 172 2.14 8.39 13.60
C GLU A 172 2.60 7.28 12.63
N ILE A 173 2.58 7.53 11.32
CA ILE A 173 3.10 6.59 10.31
C ILE A 173 4.60 6.39 10.50
N ARG A 174 5.38 7.47 10.63
CA ARG A 174 6.84 7.41 10.85
C ARG A 174 7.16 6.60 12.09
N TYR A 175 6.51 6.90 13.21
CA TYR A 175 6.71 6.20 14.47
C TYR A 175 6.47 4.70 14.31
N LYS A 176 5.38 4.31 13.62
CA LYS A 176 5.06 2.90 13.39
C LYS A 176 6.09 2.19 12.51
N ILE A 177 6.57 2.85 11.46
CA ILE A 177 7.63 2.33 10.60
C ILE A 177 8.92 2.14 11.39
N ASP A 178 9.32 3.13 12.18
CA ASP A 178 10.57 3.09 12.94
C ASP A 178 10.52 2.05 14.07
N GLU A 179 9.36 1.84 14.70
CA GLU A 179 9.11 0.74 15.64
C GLU A 179 9.42 -0.63 14.99
N ILE A 180 8.92 -0.84 13.78
CA ILE A 180 9.13 -2.07 13.02
C ILE A 180 10.60 -2.20 12.61
N ASN A 181 11.20 -1.12 12.11
CA ASN A 181 12.59 -1.12 11.67
C ASN A 181 13.55 -1.47 12.82
N ARG A 182 13.36 -0.87 14.01
CA ARG A 182 14.14 -1.22 15.21
C ARG A 182 13.95 -2.68 15.61
N LYS A 183 12.70 -3.17 15.59
CA LYS A 183 12.39 -4.57 15.95
C LYS A 183 13.14 -5.59 15.07
N TYR A 184 13.39 -5.25 13.81
CA TYR A 184 14.09 -6.13 12.86
C TYR A 184 15.55 -5.72 12.61
N GLY A 185 16.08 -4.75 13.35
CA GLY A 185 17.49 -4.34 13.26
C GLY A 185 17.86 -3.61 11.95
N PHE A 186 16.89 -2.94 11.32
CA PHE A 186 17.14 -2.16 10.11
C PHE A 186 17.67 -0.74 10.40
N ILE A 187 17.44 -0.25 11.62
CA ILE A 187 17.96 1.01 12.17
C ILE A 187 18.30 0.81 13.65
#